data_AF-A0A838FJS0-F1
#
_entry.id   AF-A0A838FJS0-F1
#
_cell.length_a   1.000
_cell.length_b   1.000
_cell.length_c   1.000
_cell.angle_alpha   90.00
_cell.angle_beta   90.00
_cell.angle_gamma   90.00
#
_symmetry.space_group_name_H-M   'P 1'
#
loop_
_entity.id
_entity.type
_entity.pdbx_description
1 polymer ?
#
loop_
_entity_poly.entity_id
_entity_poly.type
_entity_poly.pdbx_seq_one_letter_code
_entity_poly.pdbx_strand_id
1 'polypeptide(L)'
;MKECRELKSPLVYRADPLFASEFGALAVQFYSLRRCFAHYLHMAYGNWRDYLRVRDEVSLKKYLYVFRPLLACRWIERQLGQVPMLFAQLVESVLDEADVRAALAELVARKQAGDEMAVAPPVEALRRFIEAERPRLEALNEPDDAAGEVEELNGFFRRYALAA
;
A
#
# COMPACT_ATOMS: atom_id res chain seq x y z
N MET A 1 -11.57 9.70 -4.94
CA MET A 1 -11.64 8.23 -4.84
C MET A 1 -10.91 7.65 -6.04
N LYS A 2 -9.69 7.16 -5.85
CA LYS A 2 -9.03 6.25 -6.80
C LYS A 2 -8.56 5.06 -5.97
N GLU A 3 -9.51 4.21 -5.61
CA GLU A 3 -9.17 2.87 -5.15
C GLU A 3 -8.88 2.05 -6.41
N CYS A 4 -7.60 1.81 -6.71
CA CYS A 4 -7.24 0.75 -7.64
C CYS A 4 -7.71 -0.58 -7.05
N ARG A 5 -8.89 -1.03 -7.50
CA ARG A 5 -9.41 -2.38 -7.28
C ARG A 5 -8.72 -3.31 -8.26
N GLU A 6 -7.54 -3.82 -7.90
CA GLU A 6 -6.81 -4.79 -8.73
C GLU A 6 -7.10 -6.24 -8.32
N LEU A 7 -6.71 -7.19 -9.18
CA LEU A 7 -7.10 -8.62 -9.28
C LEU A 7 -7.11 -9.48 -8.00
N LYS A 8 -6.72 -8.96 -6.84
CA LYS A 8 -6.67 -9.66 -5.55
C LYS A 8 -7.75 -9.21 -4.57
N SER A 9 -8.84 -8.64 -5.08
CA SER A 9 -10.06 -8.47 -4.29
C SER A 9 -10.47 -9.83 -3.71
N PRO A 10 -10.73 -9.94 -2.40
CA PRO A 10 -11.23 -11.18 -1.81
C PRO A 10 -12.61 -11.57 -2.36
N LEU A 11 -13.32 -10.61 -2.95
CA LEU A 11 -14.59 -10.83 -3.62
C LEU A 11 -14.36 -11.12 -5.11
N VAL A 12 -14.54 -12.37 -5.51
CA VAL A 12 -14.47 -12.85 -6.89
C VAL A 12 -15.89 -12.96 -7.45
N TYR A 13 -16.24 -12.10 -8.41
CA TYR A 13 -17.57 -12.09 -9.04
C TYR A 13 -17.69 -13.16 -10.13
N ARG A 14 -16.65 -13.33 -10.95
CA ARG A 14 -16.52 -14.34 -11.99
C ARG A 14 -15.03 -14.48 -12.31
N ALA A 15 -14.55 -15.71 -12.45
CA ALA A 15 -13.18 -15.97 -12.88
C ALA A 15 -13.17 -17.20 -13.79
N ASP A 16 -12.42 -17.12 -14.89
CA ASP A 16 -11.95 -18.32 -15.60
C ASP A 16 -10.73 -18.84 -14.83
N PRO A 17 -10.76 -20.06 -14.26
CA PRO A 17 -9.67 -20.56 -13.42
C PRO A 17 -8.34 -20.69 -14.17
N LEU A 18 -8.38 -21.03 -15.45
CA LEU A 18 -7.19 -21.25 -16.27
C LEU A 18 -6.51 -19.91 -16.56
N PHE A 19 -7.29 -18.94 -17.04
CA PHE A 19 -6.84 -17.55 -17.24
C PHE A 19 -6.29 -16.95 -15.95
N ALA A 20 -7.02 -17.08 -14.83
CA ALA A 20 -6.61 -16.50 -13.56
C ALA A 20 -5.27 -17.08 -13.06
N SER A 21 -5.06 -18.39 -13.25
CA SER A 21 -3.81 -19.05 -12.90
C SER A 21 -2.64 -18.61 -13.79
N GLU A 22 -2.82 -18.61 -15.11
CA GLU A 22 -1.78 -18.25 -16.07
C GLU A 22 -1.42 -16.77 -16.00
N PHE A 23 -2.42 -15.90 -15.87
CA PHE A 23 -2.20 -14.47 -15.67
C PHE A 23 -1.50 -14.20 -14.34
N GLY A 24 -1.87 -14.91 -13.27
CA GLY A 24 -1.23 -14.79 -11.97
C GLY A 24 0.26 -15.15 -12.03
N ALA A 25 0.60 -16.26 -12.70
CA ALA A 25 1.99 -16.67 -12.90
C ALA A 25 2.79 -15.64 -13.72
N LEU A 26 2.19 -15.12 -14.80
CA LEU A 26 2.81 -14.09 -15.63
C LEU A 26 3.02 -12.78 -14.85
N ALA A 27 2.02 -12.34 -14.08
CA ALA A 27 2.08 -11.09 -13.31
C ALA A 27 3.24 -11.08 -12.29
N VAL A 28 3.61 -12.23 -11.73
CA VAL A 28 4.78 -12.35 -10.83
C VAL A 28 6.08 -11.96 -11.51
N GLN A 29 6.23 -12.28 -12.81
CA GLN A 29 7.45 -11.98 -13.57
C GLN A 29 7.64 -10.48 -13.86
N PHE A 30 6.54 -9.72 -13.88
CA PHE A 30 6.55 -8.27 -14.10
C PHE A 30 6.46 -7.46 -12.81
N TYR A 31 6.43 -8.12 -11.64
CA TYR A 31 6.27 -7.44 -10.36
C TYR A 31 7.58 -6.81 -9.89
N SER A 32 7.75 -5.53 -10.20
CA SER A 32 8.90 -4.72 -9.79
C SER A 32 8.73 -4.19 -8.35
N LEU A 33 9.43 -4.82 -7.40
CA LEU A 33 9.50 -4.33 -6.01
C LEU A 33 10.08 -2.92 -5.93
N ARG A 34 11.04 -2.61 -6.81
CA ARG A 34 11.67 -1.29 -6.93
C ARG A 34 10.68 -0.18 -7.23
N ARG A 35 9.92 -0.34 -8.32
CA ARG A 35 8.93 0.65 -8.76
C ARG A 35 7.78 0.74 -7.77
N CYS A 36 7.35 -0.39 -7.21
CA CYS A 36 6.35 -0.41 -6.13
C CYS A 36 6.84 0.38 -4.91
N PHE A 37 8.07 0.16 -4.46
CA PHE A 37 8.65 0.88 -3.32
C PHE A 37 8.73 2.38 -3.57
N ALA A 38 9.31 2.81 -4.69
CA ALA A 38 9.42 4.22 -5.06
C ALA A 38 8.03 4.89 -5.18
N HIS A 39 7.05 4.18 -5.75
CA HIS A 39 5.68 4.63 -5.87
C HIS A 39 5.01 4.82 -4.51
N TYR A 40 5.10 3.83 -3.62
CA TYR A 40 4.53 3.93 -2.27
C TYR A 40 5.22 5.02 -1.45
N LEU A 41 6.54 5.14 -1.54
CA LEU A 41 7.29 6.18 -0.83
C LEU A 41 6.84 7.58 -1.26
N HIS A 42 6.77 7.82 -2.57
CA HIS A 42 6.28 9.07 -3.12
C HIS A 42 4.83 9.36 -2.70
N MET A 43 3.96 8.34 -2.75
CA MET A 43 2.56 8.47 -2.36
C MET A 43 2.41 8.81 -0.87
N ALA A 44 3.15 8.12 0.00
CA ALA A 44 3.11 8.35 1.44
C ALA A 44 3.49 9.81 1.78
N TYR A 45 4.61 10.29 1.25
CA TYR A 45 5.11 11.62 1.57
C TYR A 45 4.42 12.75 0.80
N GLY A 46 3.88 12.47 -0.38
CA GLY A 46 2.94 13.36 -1.06
C GLY A 46 1.69 13.59 -0.21
N ASN A 47 1.07 12.51 0.26
CA ASN A 47 -0.10 12.57 1.14
C ASN A 47 0.22 13.24 2.49
N TRP A 48 1.39 12.99 3.07
CA TRP A 48 1.85 13.64 4.30
C TRP A 48 1.93 15.17 4.11
N ARG A 49 2.61 15.61 3.06
CA ARG A 49 2.77 17.03 2.73
C ARG A 49 1.42 17.70 2.49
N ASP A 50 0.56 17.07 1.71
CA ASP A 50 -0.67 17.69 1.22
C ASP A 50 -1.79 17.71 2.28
N TYR A 51 -1.79 16.74 3.20
CA TYR A 51 -2.90 16.56 4.14
C TYR A 51 -2.54 16.73 5.61
N LEU A 52 -1.30 16.48 6.04
CA LEU A 52 -0.98 16.32 7.45
C LEU A 52 0.07 17.31 7.99
N ARG A 53 0.99 17.79 7.13
CA ARG A 53 2.15 18.58 7.57
C ARG A 53 1.82 19.97 8.15
N VAL A 54 0.79 20.64 7.64
CA VAL A 54 0.46 22.05 7.95
C VAL A 54 -1.01 22.20 8.31
N ARG A 55 -1.59 21.24 9.02
CA ARG A 55 -3.00 21.28 9.39
C ARG A 55 -3.11 21.14 10.90
N ASP A 56 -3.82 22.09 11.51
CA ASP A 56 -4.16 22.05 12.93
C ASP A 56 -5.24 21.00 13.23
N GLU A 57 -5.87 20.50 12.17
CA GLU A 57 -7.06 19.69 12.22
C GLU A 57 -7.03 18.68 11.06
N VAL A 58 -6.99 17.40 11.40
CA VAL A 58 -6.79 16.29 10.46
C VAL A 58 -7.92 15.27 10.59
N SER A 59 -8.47 14.85 9.45
CA SER A 59 -9.40 13.72 9.43
C SER A 59 -8.67 12.39 9.40
N LEU A 60 -9.26 11.41 10.09
CA LEU A 60 -8.76 10.05 10.18
C LEU A 60 -8.42 9.40 8.82
N LYS A 61 -9.26 9.63 7.80
CA LYS A 61 -9.03 9.08 6.45
C LYS A 61 -7.68 9.52 5.87
N LYS A 62 -7.17 10.70 6.26
CA LYS A 62 -5.87 11.20 5.79
C LYS A 62 -4.70 10.47 6.40
N TYR A 63 -4.77 10.10 7.69
CA TYR A 63 -3.78 9.22 8.30
C TYR A 63 -3.71 7.88 7.57
N LEU A 64 -4.85 7.26 7.26
CA LEU A 64 -4.86 6.00 6.50
C LEU A 64 -4.23 6.14 5.10
N TYR A 65 -4.39 7.28 4.43
CA TYR A 65 -3.76 7.54 3.13
C TYR A 65 -2.24 7.69 3.20
N VAL A 66 -1.70 8.08 4.35
CA VAL A 66 -0.24 8.15 4.57
C VAL A 66 0.30 6.82 5.06
N PHE A 67 -0.33 6.23 6.08
CA PHE A 67 0.15 4.99 6.69
C PHE A 67 0.05 3.79 5.77
N ARG A 68 -0.98 3.67 4.94
CA ARG A 68 -1.12 2.51 4.04
C ARG A 68 0.09 2.36 3.10
N PRO A 69 0.49 3.37 2.31
CA PRO A 69 1.70 3.26 1.50
C PRO A 69 2.99 3.23 2.34
N LEU A 70 3.04 3.92 3.49
CA LEU A 70 4.23 3.89 4.36
C LEU A 70 4.52 2.47 4.90
N LEU A 71 3.48 1.78 5.38
CA LEU A 71 3.61 0.40 5.85
C LEU A 71 3.86 -0.57 4.69
N ALA A 72 3.37 -0.26 3.48
CA ALA A 72 3.72 -1.02 2.29
C ALA A 72 5.22 -0.94 1.95
N CYS A 73 5.85 0.22 2.16
CA CYS A 73 7.31 0.35 2.02
C CYS A 73 8.04 -0.57 3.01
N ARG A 74 7.64 -0.58 4.30
CA ARG A 74 8.20 -1.50 5.30
C ARG A 74 7.95 -2.98 4.97
N TRP A 75 6.81 -3.30 4.37
CA TRP A 75 6.52 -4.67 3.92
C TRP A 75 7.49 -5.13 2.84
N ILE A 76 7.72 -4.29 1.84
CA ILE A 76 8.68 -4.54 0.76
C ILE A 76 10.09 -4.66 1.32
N GLU A 77 10.48 -3.75 2.22
CA GLU A 77 11.77 -3.79 2.91
C GLU A 77 12.00 -5.12 3.64
N ARG A 78 10.98 -5.64 4.33
CA ARG A 78 11.05 -6.94 5.04
C ARG A 78 10.95 -8.15 4.11
N GLN A 79 10.83 -7.94 2.79
CA GLN A 79 10.71 -9.00 1.78
C GLN A 79 9.59 -10.00 2.08
N LEU A 80 8.48 -9.53 2.65
CA LEU A 80 7.34 -10.37 3.04
C LEU A 80 6.47 -10.80 1.84
N GLY A 81 7.03 -10.72 0.63
CA GLY A 81 6.33 -10.96 -0.63
C GLY A 81 5.39 -9.81 -0.99
N GLN A 82 4.21 -10.15 -1.48
CA GLN A 82 3.26 -9.15 -1.97
C GLN A 82 2.58 -8.38 -0.83
N VAL A 83 2.49 -7.06 -0.97
CA VAL A 83 1.84 -6.18 -0.01
C VAL A 83 0.35 -6.54 0.15
N PRO A 84 -0.13 -6.83 1.37
CA PRO A 84 -1.51 -7.20 1.63
C PRO A 84 -2.47 -6.03 1.45
N MET A 85 -3.71 -6.36 1.08
CA MET A 85 -4.80 -5.38 0.95
C MET A 85 -5.38 -4.94 2.29
N LEU A 86 -5.31 -5.79 3.32
CA LEU A 86 -5.87 -5.49 4.63
C LEU A 86 -4.90 -4.60 5.41
N PHE A 87 -5.39 -3.44 5.86
CA PHE A 87 -4.58 -2.51 6.65
C PHE A 87 -4.16 -3.09 7.99
N ALA A 88 -5.04 -3.89 8.63
CA ALA A 88 -4.72 -4.57 9.88
C ALA A 88 -3.49 -5.49 9.72
N GLN A 89 -3.41 -6.24 8.61
CA GLN A 89 -2.26 -7.11 8.33
C GLN A 89 -0.96 -6.32 8.15
N LEU A 90 -1.01 -5.11 7.56
CA LEU A 90 0.16 -4.24 7.50
C LEU A 90 0.60 -3.82 8.90
N VAL A 91 -0.33 -3.36 9.74
CA VAL A 91 -0.02 -2.92 11.11
C VAL A 91 0.57 -4.05 11.95
N GLU A 92 -0.02 -5.24 11.88
CA GLU A 92 0.43 -6.39 12.67
C GLU A 92 1.83 -6.87 12.28
N SER A 93 2.13 -6.89 10.98
CA SER A 93 3.36 -7.48 10.44
C SER A 93 4.57 -6.53 10.40
N VAL A 94 4.35 -5.22 10.26
CA VAL A 94 5.45 -4.28 9.96
C VAL A 94 5.59 -3.07 10.89
N LEU A 95 4.65 -2.88 11.82
CA LEU A 95 4.68 -1.75 12.77
C LEU A 95 5.03 -2.23 14.17
N ASP A 96 6.27 -2.03 14.60
CA ASP A 96 6.77 -2.52 15.89
C ASP A 96 6.54 -1.52 17.03
N GLU A 97 6.32 -0.25 16.69
CA GLU A 97 6.17 0.87 17.61
C GLU A 97 4.80 0.83 18.31
N ALA A 98 4.80 0.45 19.59
CA ALA A 98 3.58 0.22 20.37
C ALA A 98 2.71 1.47 20.53
N ASP A 99 3.32 2.65 20.67
CA ASP A 99 2.63 3.94 20.75
C ASP A 99 1.94 4.32 19.44
N VAL A 100 2.62 4.12 18.30
CA VAL A 100 2.08 4.34 16.96
C VAL A 100 0.94 3.34 16.69
N ARG A 101 1.12 2.07 17.08
CA ARG A 101 0.11 1.02 16.95
C ARG A 101 -1.14 1.35 17.77
N ALA A 102 -0.98 1.78 19.01
CA ALA A 102 -2.10 2.19 19.87
C ALA A 102 -2.85 3.39 19.28
N ALA A 103 -2.12 4.41 18.83
CA ALA A 103 -2.71 5.59 18.19
C ALA A 103 -3.48 5.24 16.92
N LEU A 104 -2.95 4.36 16.06
CA LEU A 104 -3.67 3.89 14.87
C LEU A 104 -4.91 3.05 15.22
N ALA A 105 -4.84 2.21 16.25
CA ALA A 105 -5.97 1.39 16.68
C ALA A 105 -7.12 2.27 17.20
N GLU A 106 -6.81 3.29 18.02
CA GLU A 106 -7.80 4.26 18.50
C GLU A 106 -8.45 5.01 17.33
N LEU A 107 -7.62 5.46 16.39
CA LEU A 107 -8.07 6.08 15.15
C LEU A 107 -9.04 5.16 14.38
N VAL A 108 -8.69 3.90 14.15
CA VAL A 108 -9.57 2.93 13.45
C VAL A 108 -10.87 2.67 14.21
N ALA A 109 -10.83 2.54 15.54
CA ALA A 109 -12.00 2.37 16.38
C ALA A 109 -12.98 3.55 16.26
N ARG A 110 -12.46 4.80 16.27
CA ARG A 110 -13.27 6.00 16.03
C ARG A 110 -13.92 5.99 14.64
N LYS A 111 -13.22 5.50 13.60
CA LYS A 111 -13.83 5.31 12.26
C LYS A 111 -15.06 4.41 12.31
N GLN A 112 -14.91 3.28 12.98
CA GLN A 112 -15.92 2.22 13.01
C GLN A 112 -17.15 2.68 13.80
N ALA A 113 -16.96 3.57 14.79
CA ALA A 113 -18.03 4.22 15.53
C ALA A 113 -18.81 5.27 14.71
N GLY A 114 -18.47 5.50 13.43
CA GLY A 114 -19.18 6.42 12.54
C GLY A 114 -18.63 7.83 12.50
N ASP A 115 -17.50 8.08 13.16
CA ASP A 115 -16.89 9.40 13.27
C ASP A 115 -15.99 9.74 12.05
N GLU A 116 -16.51 9.51 10.84
CA GLU A 116 -15.74 9.68 9.60
C GLU A 116 -15.37 11.14 9.29
N MET A 117 -16.10 12.09 9.89
CA MET A 117 -15.90 13.53 9.73
C MET A 117 -15.27 14.20 10.95
N ALA A 118 -14.96 13.47 12.03
CA ALA A 118 -14.21 14.06 13.13
C ALA A 118 -12.84 14.49 12.62
N VAL A 119 -12.66 15.80 12.65
CA VAL A 119 -11.39 16.44 12.52
C VAL A 119 -10.80 16.51 13.92
N ALA A 120 -9.61 15.95 14.11
CA ALA A 120 -8.94 15.91 15.40
C ALA A 120 -7.60 16.63 15.31
N PRO A 121 -7.07 17.13 16.45
CA PRO A 121 -5.71 17.62 16.51
C PRO A 121 -4.72 16.55 16.02
N PRO A 122 -3.59 16.94 15.39
CA PRO A 122 -2.56 16.01 14.98
C PRO A 122 -2.10 15.11 16.13
N VAL A 123 -2.03 13.81 15.86
CA VAL A 123 -1.51 12.83 16.82
C VAL A 123 0.01 12.83 16.74
N GLU A 124 0.67 13.38 17.77
CA GLU A 124 2.12 13.61 17.78
C GLU A 124 2.93 12.33 17.59
N ALA A 125 2.53 11.21 18.19
CA ALA A 125 3.20 9.92 18.01
C ALA A 125 3.23 9.49 16.53
N LEU A 126 2.12 9.65 15.81
CA LEU A 126 2.03 9.31 14.39
C LEU A 126 2.87 10.24 13.53
N ARG A 127 2.86 11.54 13.86
CA ARG A 127 3.65 12.55 13.15
C ARG A 127 5.15 12.28 13.29
N ARG A 128 5.63 12.08 14.51
CA ARG A 128 7.04 11.76 14.79
C ARG A 128 7.50 10.51 14.04
N PHE A 129 6.64 9.49 14.01
CA PHE A 129 6.91 8.27 13.25
C PHE A 129 7.07 8.53 11.75
N ILE A 130 6.13 9.26 11.12
CA ILE A 130 6.21 9.57 9.68
C ILE A 130 7.46 10.40 9.35
N GLU A 131 7.80 11.39 10.20
CA GLU A 131 8.97 12.23 10.00
C GLU A 131 10.28 11.43 10.14
N ALA A 132 10.35 10.48 11.08
CA ALA A 132 11.51 9.62 11.29
C ALA A 132 11.68 8.53 10.21
N GLU A 133 10.58 7.98 9.69
CA GLU A 133 10.63 6.93 8.66
C GLU A 133 11.16 7.44 7.33
N ARG A 134 11.03 8.74 7.04
CA ARG A 134 11.39 9.30 5.73
C ARG A 134 12.86 9.10 5.38
N PRO A 135 13.82 9.64 6.15
CA PRO A 135 15.23 9.44 5.83
C PRO A 135 15.63 7.97 5.87
N ARG A 136 15.01 7.16 6.74
CA ARG A 136 15.29 5.72 6.86
C ARG A 136 14.93 4.97 5.58
N LEU A 137 13.74 5.22 5.04
CA LEU A 137 13.26 4.58 3.82
C LEU A 137 13.93 5.15 2.55
N GLU A 138 14.25 6.46 2.52
CA GLU A 138 15.00 7.07 1.42
C GLU A 138 16.45 6.54 1.33
N ALA A 139 17.04 6.11 2.46
CA ALA A 139 18.38 5.52 2.51
C ALA A 139 18.44 4.05 2.07
N LEU A 140 17.30 3.37 1.94
CA LEU A 140 17.27 2.01 1.41
C LEU A 140 17.59 2.07 -0.09
N ASN A 141 18.72 1.45 -0.48
CA ASN A 141 19.02 1.24 -1.90
C ASN A 141 17.85 0.51 -2.55
N GLU A 142 17.38 1.08 -3.66
CA GLU A 142 16.26 0.59 -4.45
C GLU A 142 16.40 -0.92 -4.72
N PRO A 143 15.42 -1.77 -4.33
CA PRO A 143 15.53 -3.21 -4.49
C PRO A 143 15.68 -3.60 -5.97
N ASP A 144 16.25 -4.76 -6.26
CA ASP A 144 16.47 -5.22 -7.63
C ASP A 144 15.15 -5.35 -8.40
N ASP A 145 15.22 -5.05 -9.70
CA ASP A 145 14.06 -4.99 -10.57
C ASP A 145 13.76 -6.35 -11.21
N ALA A 146 12.50 -6.78 -11.17
CA ALA A 146 12.02 -7.84 -12.05
C ALA A 146 11.82 -7.25 -13.46
N ALA A 147 12.46 -7.86 -14.46
CA ALA A 147 12.34 -7.49 -15.86
C ALA A 147 11.71 -8.64 -16.64
N GLY A 148 10.39 -8.83 -16.45
CA GLY A 148 9.62 -9.76 -17.27
C GLY A 148 9.77 -9.43 -18.77
N GLU A 149 9.83 -10.46 -19.60
CA GLU A 149 9.99 -10.32 -21.05
C GLU A 149 8.68 -9.88 -21.70
N VAL A 150 8.64 -8.67 -22.26
CA VAL A 150 7.43 -8.05 -22.83
C VAL A 150 6.74 -8.93 -23.87
N GLU A 151 7.48 -9.78 -24.59
CA GLU A 151 6.89 -10.68 -25.59
C GLU A 151 6.06 -11.82 -24.96
N GLU A 152 6.35 -12.24 -23.73
CA GLU A 152 5.49 -13.19 -23.01
C GLU A 152 4.12 -12.56 -22.69
N LEU A 153 4.11 -11.27 -22.35
CA LEU A 153 2.87 -10.51 -22.13
C LEU A 153 2.08 -10.35 -23.43
N ASN A 154 2.76 -10.04 -24.54
CA ASN A 154 2.13 -9.97 -25.85
C ASN A 154 1.53 -11.32 -26.27
N GLY A 155 2.26 -12.43 -26.07
CA GLY A 155 1.79 -13.78 -26.35
C GLY A 155 0.55 -14.15 -25.54
N PHE A 156 0.55 -13.84 -24.23
CA PHE A 156 -0.61 -14.04 -23.37
C PHE A 156 -1.82 -13.22 -23.86
N PHE A 157 -1.62 -11.94 -24.15
CA PHE A 157 -2.70 -11.06 -24.63
C PHE A 157 -3.31 -11.57 -25.95
N ARG A 158 -2.48 -11.98 -26.92
CA ARG A 158 -2.97 -12.53 -28.19
C ARG A 158 -3.80 -13.80 -27.98
N ARG A 159 -3.42 -14.68 -27.06
CA ARG A 159 -4.16 -15.93 -26.76
C ARG A 159 -5.54 -15.70 -26.17
N TYR A 160 -5.72 -14.70 -25.31
CA TYR A 160 -6.99 -14.49 -24.59
C TYR A 160 -7.85 -13.35 -25.12
N ALA A 161 -7.25 -12.34 -25.78
CA ALA A 161 -7.98 -11.17 -26.27
C ALA A 161 -8.32 -11.25 -27.78
N LEU A 162 -7.58 -12.04 -28.57
CA LEU A 162 -7.79 -12.17 -30.01
C LEU A 162 -8.36 -13.53 -30.44
N ALA A 163 -8.45 -14.49 -29.52
CA ALA A 163 -9.03 -15.82 -29.79
C ALA A 163 -10.48 -15.97 -29.26
N ALA A 164 -11.12 -14.86 -28.88
CA ALA A 164 -12.51 -14.80 -28.41
C ALA A 164 -13.46 -14.39 -29.54
#